data_AF-A0A3N6WMW0-F1
#
_entry.id   AF-A0A3N6WMW0-F1
#
_cell.length_a   1.000
_cell.length_b   1.000
_cell.length_c   1.000
_cell.angle_alpha   90.00
_cell.angle_beta   90.00
_cell.angle_gamma   90.00
#
_symmetry.space_group_name_H-M   'P 1'
#
loop_
_entity.id
_entity.type
_entity.pdbx_description
1 polymer ?
#
loop_
_entity_poly.entity_id
_entity_poly.type
_entity_poly.pdbx_seq_one_letter_code
_entity_poly.pdbx_strand_id
1 'polypeptide(L)' 'MSPLHPREEHRSEPLDERLRDNAALDEIELTSRLMIAATGADAPLSQDEVDELLGVDGDDDSVN' A
#
# COMPACT_ATOMS: atom_id res chain seq x y z
N MET A 1 -2.55 14.49 -44.20
CA MET A 1 -3.74 13.80 -43.66
C MET A 1 -3.25 12.86 -42.57
N SER A 2 -3.14 13.34 -41.33
CA SER A 2 -2.74 12.48 -40.20
C SER A 2 -3.91 11.60 -39.79
N PRO A 3 -3.70 10.30 -39.53
CA PRO A 3 -4.78 9.44 -39.09
C PRO A 3 -5.22 9.88 -37.70
N LEU A 4 -6.53 9.87 -37.49
CA LEU A 4 -7.17 10.07 -36.19
C LEU A 4 -6.56 9.09 -35.20
N HIS A 5 -5.95 9.60 -34.13
CA HIS A 5 -5.63 8.79 -32.96
C HIS A 5 -6.91 8.05 -32.56
N PRO A 6 -6.93 6.70 -32.52
CA PRO A 6 -8.02 5.97 -31.92
C PRO A 6 -8.16 6.50 -30.50
N ARG A 7 -9.38 6.93 -30.13
CA ARG A 7 -9.71 7.24 -28.74
C ARG A 7 -9.18 6.10 -27.91
N GLU A 8 -8.30 6.42 -26.96
CA GLU A 8 -7.79 5.47 -25.98
C GLU A 8 -9.01 4.80 -25.34
N GLU A 9 -9.30 3.59 -25.81
CA GLU A 9 -10.13 2.65 -25.11
C GLU A 9 -9.44 2.52 -23.76
N HIS A 10 -10.05 3.08 -22.72
CA HIS A 10 -9.58 3.02 -21.34
C HIS A 10 -9.71 1.56 -20.89
N ARG A 11 -8.87 0.70 -21.49
CA ARG A 11 -8.67 -0.68 -21.13
C ARG A 11 -7.99 -0.58 -19.79
N SER A 12 -8.78 -0.61 -18.72
CA SER A 12 -8.31 -0.70 -17.35
C SER A 12 -7.16 -1.71 -17.34
N GLU A 13 -5.94 -1.20 -17.20
CA GLU A 13 -4.75 -2.01 -17.22
C GLU A 13 -4.81 -3.04 -16.07
N PRO A 14 -4.12 -4.19 -16.18
CA PRO A 14 -4.16 -5.32 -15.22
C PRO A 14 -3.73 -5.00 -13.77
N LEU A 15 -3.62 -3.72 -13.41
CA LEU A 15 -3.57 -3.22 -12.04
C LEU A 15 -4.71 -3.81 -11.19
N ASP A 16 -5.86 -4.06 -11.81
CA ASP A 16 -7.08 -4.54 -11.15
C ASP A 16 -6.93 -5.93 -10.48
N GLU A 17 -6.15 -6.86 -11.03
CA GLU A 17 -6.03 -8.22 -10.44
C GLU A 17 -5.07 -8.26 -9.25
N ARG A 18 -3.95 -7.53 -9.34
CA ARG A 18 -2.96 -7.46 -8.25
C ARG A 18 -3.45 -6.61 -7.08
N LEU A 19 -4.24 -5.57 -7.34
CA LEU A 19 -4.91 -4.79 -6.30
C LEU A 19 -6.12 -5.51 -5.69
N ARG A 20 -6.65 -6.59 -6.30
CA ARG A 20 -7.72 -7.40 -5.72
C ARG A 20 -7.21 -8.55 -4.85
N ASP A 21 -5.91 -8.80 -4.86
CA ASP A 21 -5.28 -9.71 -3.91
C ASP A 21 -5.39 -9.09 -2.51
N ASN A 22 -6.05 -9.80 -1.59
CA ASN A 22 -6.24 -9.29 -0.23
C ASN A 22 -4.91 -8.97 0.44
N ALA A 23 -3.88 -9.79 0.20
CA ALA A 23 -2.54 -9.52 0.72
C ALA A 23 -1.94 -8.21 0.19
N ALA A 24 -2.21 -7.87 -1.08
CA ALA A 24 -1.75 -6.61 -1.65
C ALA A 24 -2.56 -5.41 -1.14
N LEU A 25 -3.86 -5.58 -0.89
CA LEU A 25 -4.68 -4.54 -0.25
C LEU A 25 -4.23 -4.26 1.18
N ASP A 26 -3.93 -5.31 1.94
CA ASP A 26 -3.41 -5.20 3.31
C ASP A 26 -2.08 -4.45 3.32
N GLU A 27 -1.18 -4.74 2.39
CA GLU A 27 0.10 -4.03 2.24
C GLU A 27 -0.07 -2.55 1.85
N ILE A 28 -1.01 -2.24 0.95
CA ILE A 28 -1.32 -0.85 0.56
C ILE A 28 -1.87 -0.08 1.76
N GLU A 29 -2.78 -0.70 2.53
CA GLU A 29 -3.35 -0.09 3.73
C GLU A 29 -2.25 0.17 4.78
N LEU A 30 -1.39 -0.82 5.02
CA LEU A 30 -0.27 -0.72 5.93
C LEU A 30 0.69 0.41 5.54
N THR A 31 1.10 0.44 4.27
CA THR A 31 1.99 1.48 3.72
C THR A 31 1.35 2.86 3.83
N SER A 32 0.04 2.96 3.56
CA SER A 32 -0.69 4.22 3.67
C SER A 32 -0.73 4.72 5.11
N ARG A 33 -0.99 3.84 6.08
CA ARG A 33 -0.95 4.16 7.52
C ARG A 33 0.44 4.66 7.94
N LEU A 34 1.51 4.03 7.47
CA LEU A 34 2.90 4.45 7.71
C LEU A 34 3.20 5.83 7.15
N MET A 35 2.83 6.10 5.89
CA MET A 35 3.01 7.42 5.29
C MET A 35 2.25 8.51 6.03
N ILE A 36 1.01 8.24 6.45
CA ILE A 36 0.18 9.20 7.20
C ILE A 36 0.82 9.48 8.56
N ALA A 37 1.25 8.46 9.30
CA ALA A 37 1.92 8.62 10.59
C ALA A 37 3.21 9.44 10.45
N ALA A 38 4.05 9.10 9.48
CA ALA A 38 5.31 9.79 9.25
C ALA A 38 5.14 11.25 8.81
N THR A 39 4.12 11.55 8.00
CA THR A 39 3.86 12.93 7.53
C THR A 39 3.12 13.78 8.55
N GLY A 40 2.39 13.18 9.49
CA GLY A 40 1.71 13.86 10.58
C GLY A 40 2.58 14.08 11.82
N ALA A 41 3.75 13.42 11.91
CA ALA A 41 4.63 13.53 13.05
C ALA A 41 5.50 14.82 12.99
N ASP A 42 5.61 15.50 14.13
CA ASP A 42 6.47 16.69 14.28
C ASP A 42 7.98 16.35 14.24
N ALA A 43 8.31 15.07 14.42
CA ALA A 43 9.67 14.52 14.41
C ALA A 43 9.67 13.14 13.73
N PRO A 44 10.83 12.61 13.31
CA PRO A 44 10.92 11.24 12.80
C PRO A 44 10.37 10.22 13.81
N LEU A 45 9.60 9.25 13.32
CA LEU A 45 9.12 8.12 14.13
C LEU A 45 10.31 7.34 14.71
N SER A 46 10.19 6.92 15.97
CA SER A 46 11.10 5.97 16.59
C SER A 46 10.89 4.56 16.04
N GLN A 47 11.87 3.68 16.25
CA GLN A 47 11.77 2.28 15.83
C GLN A 47 10.57 1.58 16.48
N ASP A 48 10.34 1.82 17.77
CA ASP A 48 9.22 1.23 18.51
C ASP A 48 7.86 1.68 17.93
N GLU A 49 7.73 2.95 17.52
CA GLU A 49 6.51 3.45 16.88
C GLU A 49 6.30 2.87 15.46
N VAL A 50 7.39 2.59 14.75
CA VAL A 50 7.34 1.91 13.45
C VAL A 50 6.95 0.45 13.62
N ASP A 51 7.54 -0.24 14.59
CA ASP A 51 7.25 -1.64 14.87
C ASP A 51 5.79 -1.81 15.32
N GLU A 52 5.26 -0.89 16.15
CA GLU A 52 3.84 -0.84 16.56
C GLU A 52 2.90 -0.71 15.36
N LEU A 53 3.26 0.16 14.42
CA LEU A 53 2.44 0.40 13.24
C LEU A 53 2.49 -0.75 12.24
N LEU A 54 3.64 -1.43 12.19
CA LEU A 54 3.87 -2.62 11.37
C LEU A 54 3.41 -3.93 12.05
N GLY A 55 3.04 -3.87 13.34
CA GLY A 55 2.59 -5.01 14.13
C GLY A 55 3.70 -6.02 14.46
N VAL A 56 4.95 -5.57 14.56
CA VAL A 56 6.14 -6.43 14.71
C VAL A 56 6.48 -6.69 16.19
N ASP A 57 5.74 -6.11 17.13
CA ASP A 57 6.11 -6.02 18.55
C ASP A 57 5.76 -7.24 19.40
N GLY A 58 5.12 -8.30 18.85
CA GLY A 58 4.83 -9.44 19.72
C GLY A 58 4.13 -10.70 19.22
N ASP A 59 3.38 -10.73 18.11
CA ASP A 59 2.57 -11.93 17.82
C ASP A 59 2.35 -12.17 16.32
N ASP A 60 3.26 -12.89 15.65
CA ASP A 60 2.93 -13.79 14.53
C ASP A 60 3.97 -14.94 14.40
N ASP A 61 4.24 -15.64 15.51
CA ASP A 61 4.77 -17.01 15.49
C ASP A 61 3.92 -17.89 16.43
N SER A 62 2.60 -17.88 16.22
CA SER A 62 1.75 -18.99 16.65
C SER A 62 1.37 -19.81 15.43
N VAL A 63 2.35 -20.60 14.98
CA VAL A 63 2.09 -21.79 14.19
C VAL A 63 1.13 -22.71 14.94
N ASN A 64 -0.11 -22.85 14.45
CA ASN A 64 -0.97 -23.99 14.76
C ASN A 64 -1.59 -24.57 13.49
#